data_AF-A0A2T5IZ13-F1
#
_entry.id   AF-A0A2T5IZ13-F1
#
_cell.length_a   1.000
_cell.length_b   1.000
_cell.length_c   1.000
_cell.angle_alpha   90.00
_cell.angle_beta   90.00
_cell.angle_gamma   90.00
#
_symmetry.space_group_name_H-M   'P 1'
#
loop_
_entity.id
_entity.type
_entity.pdbx_description
1 polymer ?
#
loop_
_entity_poly.entity_id
_entity_poly.type
_entity_poly.pdbx_seq_one_letter_code
_entity_poly.pdbx_strand_id
1 'polypeptide(L)'
;MQCFNEYGQTINPILLSHGPYVVVDNDYILYPDSHHFIKYDPLTGKREDLFISCKKAIAFAFNQTHLIWLDHHQAHIYHLSGKLNTTFIKKHYTLEPLLQAHPHGGFLMSDGIANQKLIWLTVDGEQIRSWQLCGPILALTVCNQNILVACAALGKSENLAFYLLSDDSCQEHQETMCIGKIISQEGHLAWLRKDRHIMLMNEDFTPYSIGILPENHHLMAFSPSLSYIASLSITADTYECQLWQIHPLQEAYHV
;
A
#
# COMPACT_ATOMS: atom_id res chain seq x y z
N MET A 1 -12.20 11.88 -0.68
CA MET A 1 -11.14 11.48 -1.64
C MET A 1 -11.57 11.95 -3.02
N GLN A 2 -10.68 12.56 -3.79
CA GLN A 2 -10.97 12.97 -5.17
C GLN A 2 -10.29 11.98 -6.12
N CYS A 3 -11.05 11.49 -7.09
CA CYS A 3 -10.51 10.71 -8.20
C CYS A 3 -10.28 11.66 -9.38
N PHE A 4 -9.16 11.51 -10.07
CA PHE A 4 -8.83 12.30 -11.24
C PHE A 4 -8.65 11.37 -12.44
N ASN A 5 -9.09 11.79 -13.63
CA ASN A 5 -8.68 11.12 -14.87
C ASN A 5 -7.27 11.58 -15.27
N GLU A 6 -6.76 10.98 -16.34
CA GLU A 6 -5.47 11.33 -16.95
C GLU A 6 -5.35 12.80 -17.38
N TYR A 7 -6.47 13.49 -17.60
CA TYR A 7 -6.52 14.92 -17.93
C TYR A 7 -6.59 15.82 -16.68
N GLY A 8 -6.47 15.25 -15.48
CA GLY A 8 -6.56 15.98 -14.20
C GLY A 8 -7.98 16.43 -13.85
N GLN A 9 -9.00 15.95 -14.55
CA GLN A 9 -10.40 16.29 -14.26
C GLN A 9 -10.94 15.39 -13.15
N THR A 10 -11.67 15.97 -12.20
CA THR A 10 -12.33 15.19 -11.15
C THR A 10 -13.41 14.29 -11.75
N ILE A 11 -13.32 13.00 -11.46
CA ILE A 11 -14.35 12.02 -11.78
C ILE A 11 -15.10 11.69 -10.49
N ASN A 12 -16.44 11.69 -10.56
CA ASN A 12 -17.39 11.21 -9.53
C ASN A 12 -16.76 11.12 -8.12
N PRO A 13 -16.79 12.20 -7.31
CA PRO A 13 -16.01 12.25 -6.08
C PRO A 13 -16.50 11.23 -5.06
N ILE A 14 -15.56 10.62 -4.33
CA ILE A 14 -15.90 9.71 -3.23
C ILE A 14 -15.93 10.52 -1.94
N LEU A 15 -17.14 10.67 -1.41
CA LEU A 15 -17.38 11.15 -0.05
C LEU A 15 -16.96 10.04 0.94
N LEU A 16 -15.67 9.96 1.21
CA LEU A 16 -15.14 9.12 2.29
C LEU A 16 -15.21 9.86 3.62
N SER A 17 -15.70 9.19 4.66
CA SER A 17 -15.20 9.41 6.02
C SER A 17 -13.86 8.72 6.13
N HIS A 18 -12.80 9.44 6.47
CA HIS A 18 -11.43 8.99 6.72
C HIS A 18 -11.28 7.46 6.97
N GLY A 19 -10.78 6.71 5.99
CA GLY A 19 -10.61 5.27 6.09
C GLY A 19 -9.74 4.69 4.96
N PRO A 20 -9.25 3.46 5.11
CA PRO A 20 -8.47 2.78 4.07
C PRO A 20 -9.31 2.55 2.82
N TYR A 21 -8.67 2.38 1.67
CA TYR A 21 -9.31 1.94 0.44
C TYR A 21 -8.34 1.07 -0.35
N VAL A 22 -8.87 0.25 -1.26
CA VAL A 22 -8.10 -0.59 -2.17
C VAL A 22 -8.69 -0.42 -3.56
N VAL A 23 -7.83 -0.15 -4.54
CA VAL A 23 -8.21 -0.20 -5.97
C VAL A 23 -8.09 -1.65 -6.41
N VAL A 24 -9.13 -2.19 -7.04
CA VAL A 24 -9.16 -3.56 -7.56
C VAL A 24 -9.18 -3.50 -9.09
N ASP A 25 -8.10 -3.99 -9.71
CA ASP A 25 -7.94 -4.18 -11.17
C ASP A 25 -8.24 -2.95 -12.03
N ASN A 26 -8.08 -1.72 -11.50
CA ASN A 26 -8.49 -0.45 -12.13
C ASN A 26 -10.00 -0.29 -12.38
N ASP A 27 -10.81 -1.27 -12.03
CA ASP A 27 -12.24 -1.28 -12.31
C ASP A 27 -13.04 -0.60 -11.19
N TYR A 28 -12.73 -0.93 -9.94
CA TYR A 28 -13.48 -0.44 -8.80
C TYR A 28 -12.62 -0.18 -7.58
N ILE A 29 -13.16 0.61 -6.67
CA ILE A 29 -12.56 0.91 -5.37
C ILE A 29 -13.40 0.21 -4.31
N LEU A 30 -12.74 -0.57 -3.47
CA LEU A 30 -13.32 -1.05 -2.21
C LEU A 30 -12.94 -0.11 -1.09
N TYR A 31 -13.86 0.15 -0.18
CA TYR A 31 -13.59 0.85 1.06
C TYR A 31 -14.63 0.51 2.13
N PRO A 32 -14.28 0.53 3.42
CA PRO A 32 -15.23 0.41 4.50
C PRO A 32 -16.00 1.73 4.67
N ASP A 33 -17.32 1.64 4.81
CA ASP A 33 -18.12 2.70 5.42
C ASP A 33 -18.17 2.50 6.95
N SER A 34 -18.97 3.32 7.64
CA SER A 34 -19.17 3.22 9.10
C SER A 34 -19.62 1.84 9.63
N HIS A 35 -20.19 0.98 8.78
CA HIS A 35 -20.84 -0.29 9.11
C HIS A 35 -20.46 -1.44 8.17
N HIS A 36 -20.21 -1.22 6.89
CA HIS A 36 -20.04 -2.25 5.86
C HIS A 36 -19.12 -1.83 4.72
N PHE A 37 -18.61 -2.81 3.98
CA PHE A 37 -17.79 -2.52 2.79
C PHE A 37 -18.65 -2.07 1.61
N ILE A 38 -18.15 -1.07 0.90
CA ILE A 38 -18.72 -0.51 -0.32
C ILE A 38 -17.82 -0.85 -1.50
N LYS A 39 -18.43 -1.32 -2.58
CA LYS A 39 -17.82 -1.36 -3.91
C LYS A 39 -18.26 -0.13 -4.71
N TYR A 40 -17.28 0.60 -5.23
CA TYR A 40 -17.50 1.83 -5.95
C TYR A 40 -16.87 1.81 -7.34
N ASP A 41 -17.68 2.03 -8.37
CA ASP A 41 -17.23 2.22 -9.74
C ASP A 41 -16.95 3.71 -9.99
N PRO A 42 -15.68 4.14 -10.15
CA PRO A 42 -15.36 5.54 -10.38
C PRO A 42 -15.84 6.06 -11.74
N LEU A 43 -15.96 5.20 -12.75
CA LEU A 43 -16.39 5.59 -14.09
C LEU A 43 -17.89 5.90 -14.12
N THR A 44 -18.71 5.03 -13.54
CA THR A 44 -20.17 5.18 -13.54
C THR A 44 -20.70 5.89 -12.29
N GLY A 45 -19.89 6.04 -11.25
CA GLY A 45 -20.30 6.55 -9.93
C GLY A 45 -21.19 5.59 -9.15
N LYS A 46 -21.31 4.32 -9.58
CA LYS A 46 -22.23 3.35 -8.96
C LYS A 46 -21.64 2.85 -7.65
N ARG A 47 -22.49 2.75 -6.62
CA ARG A 47 -22.18 2.18 -5.31
C ARG A 47 -22.96 0.90 -5.09
N GLU A 48 -22.29 -0.11 -4.54
CA GLU A 48 -22.87 -1.40 -4.17
C GLU A 48 -22.41 -1.79 -2.76
N ASP A 49 -23.37 -2.11 -1.91
CA ASP A 49 -23.13 -2.50 -0.51
C ASP A 49 -22.84 -4.01 -0.47
N LEU A 50 -21.69 -4.39 0.10
CA LEU A 50 -21.31 -5.81 0.19
C LEU A 50 -21.93 -6.51 1.41
N PHE A 51 -22.66 -5.80 2.27
CA PHE A 51 -23.27 -6.29 3.52
C PHE A 51 -22.33 -7.08 4.45
N ILE A 52 -21.01 -6.93 4.28
CA ILE A 52 -19.99 -7.46 5.19
C ILE A 52 -19.76 -6.42 6.28
N SER A 53 -20.16 -6.71 7.52
CA SER A 53 -20.05 -5.78 8.64
C SER A 53 -18.59 -5.48 9.00
N CYS A 54 -18.15 -4.22 8.93
CA CYS A 54 -16.75 -3.81 9.09
C CYS A 54 -16.56 -2.54 9.94
N LYS A 55 -17.04 -2.56 11.18
CA LYS A 55 -16.93 -1.40 12.08
C LYS A 55 -15.47 -1.03 12.33
N LYS A 56 -15.11 0.22 12.05
CA LYS A 56 -13.79 0.82 12.37
C LYS A 56 -12.61 0.05 11.76
N ALA A 57 -12.76 -0.42 10.53
CA ALA A 57 -11.64 -1.02 9.81
C ALA A 57 -10.50 0.01 9.64
N ILE A 58 -9.32 -0.30 10.17
CA ILE A 58 -8.12 0.56 10.09
C ILE A 58 -7.20 0.15 8.94
N ALA A 59 -7.27 -1.12 8.54
CA ALA A 59 -6.61 -1.65 7.34
C ALA A 59 -7.44 -2.81 6.80
N PHE A 60 -7.40 -3.05 5.50
CA PHE A 60 -7.99 -4.24 4.89
C PHE A 60 -7.23 -4.62 3.63
N ALA A 61 -7.36 -5.88 3.22
CA ALA A 61 -6.88 -6.37 1.95
C ALA A 61 -7.90 -7.33 1.35
N PHE A 62 -7.82 -7.48 0.04
CA PHE A 62 -8.71 -8.29 -0.76
C PHE A 62 -7.91 -9.30 -1.56
N ASN A 63 -8.23 -10.57 -1.42
CA ASN A 63 -7.89 -11.58 -2.42
C ASN A 63 -9.20 -11.97 -3.13
N GLN A 64 -9.13 -12.38 -4.38
CA GLN A 64 -10.27 -12.61 -5.30
C GLN A 64 -11.58 -13.14 -4.68
N THR A 65 -11.51 -13.97 -3.63
CA THR A 65 -12.66 -14.59 -2.96
C THR A 65 -12.83 -14.20 -1.49
N HIS A 66 -11.83 -13.58 -0.85
CA HIS A 66 -11.84 -13.26 0.57
C HIS A 66 -11.40 -11.83 0.86
N LEU A 67 -11.96 -11.28 1.93
CA LEU A 67 -11.57 -9.99 2.49
C LEU A 67 -11.01 -10.23 3.88
N ILE A 68 -9.82 -9.68 4.15
CA ILE A 68 -9.28 -9.55 5.50
C ILE A 68 -9.35 -8.09 5.92
N TRP A 69 -9.73 -7.81 7.16
CA TRP A 69 -9.55 -6.48 7.73
C TRP A 69 -9.19 -6.54 9.20
N LEU A 70 -8.63 -5.43 9.66
CA LEU A 70 -8.27 -5.19 11.04
C LEU A 70 -9.13 -4.07 11.59
N ASP A 71 -9.63 -4.26 12.81
CA ASP A 71 -10.00 -3.16 13.69
C ASP A 71 -8.90 -2.95 14.76
N HIS A 72 -9.18 -2.15 15.79
CA HIS A 72 -8.20 -1.88 16.85
C HIS A 72 -7.88 -3.08 17.77
N HIS A 73 -8.61 -4.18 17.66
CA HIS A 73 -8.57 -5.31 18.59
C HIS A 73 -8.45 -6.68 17.90
N GLN A 74 -8.98 -6.83 16.69
CA GLN A 74 -9.18 -8.10 16.03
C GLN A 74 -8.90 -8.00 14.53
N ALA A 75 -8.54 -9.15 13.97
CA ALA A 75 -8.58 -9.38 12.53
C ALA A 75 -9.78 -10.27 12.19
N HIS A 76 -10.40 -10.00 11.04
CA HIS A 76 -11.51 -10.76 10.52
C HIS A 76 -11.21 -11.19 9.09
N ILE A 77 -11.48 -12.45 8.77
CA ILE A 77 -11.41 -12.96 7.40
C ILE A 77 -12.79 -13.46 6.99
N TYR A 78 -13.30 -12.94 5.88
CA TYR A 78 -14.61 -13.27 5.31
C TYR A 78 -14.46 -13.76 3.88
N HIS A 79 -15.26 -14.75 3.51
CA HIS A 79 -15.54 -15.06 2.12
C HIS A 79 -16.56 -14.06 1.56
N LEU A 80 -16.41 -13.66 0.28
CA LEU A 80 -17.29 -12.69 -0.38
C LEU A 80 -18.76 -13.12 -0.46
N SER A 81 -19.06 -14.41 -0.29
CA SER A 81 -20.44 -14.89 -0.15
C SER A 81 -21.10 -14.48 1.18
N GLY A 82 -20.46 -13.65 2.00
CA GLY A 82 -20.96 -13.19 3.30
C GLY A 82 -20.71 -14.16 4.45
N LYS A 83 -19.88 -15.20 4.26
CA LYS A 83 -19.55 -16.16 5.31
C LYS A 83 -18.32 -15.69 6.07
N LEU A 84 -18.45 -15.49 7.39
CA LEU A 84 -17.31 -15.30 8.28
C LEU A 84 -16.52 -16.61 8.34
N ASN A 85 -15.22 -16.56 7.99
CA ASN A 85 -14.35 -17.72 8.10
C ASN A 85 -13.69 -17.76 9.48
N THR A 86 -13.04 -16.66 9.86
CA THR A 86 -12.26 -16.63 11.11
C THR A 86 -12.20 -15.24 11.73
N THR A 87 -12.02 -15.19 13.04
CA THR A 87 -11.76 -13.97 13.80
C THR A 87 -10.77 -14.28 14.90
N PHE A 88 -9.72 -13.46 15.02
CA PHE A 88 -8.69 -13.66 16.04
C PHE A 88 -8.20 -12.33 16.60
N ILE A 89 -7.79 -12.36 17.86
CA ILE A 89 -7.33 -11.20 18.62
C ILE A 89 -5.94 -10.78 18.13
N LYS A 90 -5.71 -9.48 18.03
CA LYS A 90 -4.42 -8.88 17.72
C LYS A 90 -3.95 -7.95 18.82
N LYS A 91 -2.63 -7.88 18.99
CA LYS A 91 -1.99 -6.97 19.95
C LYS A 91 -2.06 -5.54 19.41
N HIS A 92 -2.13 -4.57 20.30
CA HIS A 92 -2.14 -3.16 19.94
C HIS A 92 -0.94 -2.80 19.07
N TYR A 93 -1.21 -2.10 17.96
CA TYR A 93 -0.18 -1.58 17.09
C TYR A 93 0.25 -0.19 17.54
N THR A 94 1.56 0.06 17.52
CA THR A 94 2.12 1.39 17.72
C THR A 94 2.06 2.24 16.43
N LEU A 95 1.96 1.60 15.27
CA LEU A 95 1.86 2.22 13.94
C LEU A 95 0.66 1.64 13.18
N GLU A 96 0.25 2.26 12.08
CA GLU A 96 -0.84 1.73 11.26
C GLU A 96 -0.50 0.31 10.74
N PRO A 97 -1.38 -0.68 10.93
CA PRO A 97 -1.12 -2.02 10.43
C PRO A 97 -1.21 -2.06 8.91
N LEU A 98 -0.44 -2.95 8.31
CA LEU A 98 -0.40 -3.18 6.88
C LEU A 98 -0.99 -4.55 6.58
N LEU A 99 -1.83 -4.60 5.56
CA LEU A 99 -2.46 -5.82 5.04
C LEU A 99 -2.29 -5.87 3.53
N GLN A 100 -2.04 -7.07 2.99
CA GLN A 100 -1.98 -7.30 1.55
C GLN A 100 -2.38 -8.74 1.22
N ALA A 101 -2.94 -8.99 0.05
CA ALA A 101 -3.13 -10.37 -0.43
C ALA A 101 -1.78 -11.00 -0.77
N HIS A 102 -1.56 -12.25 -0.37
CA HIS A 102 -0.35 -12.99 -0.75
C HIS A 102 -0.52 -13.61 -2.14
N PRO A 103 0.53 -13.69 -2.99
CA PRO A 103 0.40 -14.20 -4.36
C PRO A 103 0.02 -15.68 -4.43
N HIS A 104 0.41 -16.46 -3.41
CA HIS A 104 0.06 -17.88 -3.28
C HIS A 104 -1.23 -18.10 -2.46
N GLY A 105 -2.04 -17.06 -2.28
CA GLY A 105 -3.29 -17.12 -1.53
C GLY A 105 -3.11 -16.82 -0.03
N GLY A 106 -4.23 -16.49 0.63
CA GLY A 106 -4.21 -15.98 2.00
C GLY A 106 -3.81 -14.50 2.05
N PHE A 107 -3.17 -14.10 3.15
CA PHE A 107 -2.91 -12.68 3.45
C PHE A 107 -1.58 -12.45 4.15
N LEU A 108 -0.93 -11.37 3.79
CA LEU A 108 0.19 -10.77 4.49
C LEU A 108 -0.30 -9.73 5.48
N MET A 109 0.29 -9.73 6.66
CA MET A 109 -0.08 -8.79 7.71
C MET A 109 1.13 -8.39 8.55
N SER A 110 1.28 -7.09 8.80
CA SER A 110 2.26 -6.61 9.77
C SER A 110 1.82 -6.96 11.20
N ASP A 111 2.78 -7.27 12.06
CA ASP A 111 2.58 -7.77 13.41
C ASP A 111 3.73 -7.32 14.33
N GLY A 112 3.54 -7.56 15.63
CA GLY A 112 4.50 -7.16 16.66
C GLY A 112 4.26 -5.75 17.19
N ILE A 113 4.85 -5.46 18.34
CA ILE A 113 4.57 -4.24 19.12
C ILE A 113 4.89 -2.96 18.34
N ALA A 114 5.94 -3.01 17.51
CA ALA A 114 6.42 -1.91 16.69
C ALA A 114 6.26 -2.21 15.18
N ASN A 115 5.34 -3.11 14.81
CA ASN A 115 5.08 -3.45 13.41
C ASN A 115 6.29 -4.07 12.67
N GLN A 116 7.19 -4.75 13.38
CA GLN A 116 8.48 -5.26 12.87
C GLN A 116 8.46 -6.72 12.40
N LYS A 117 7.31 -7.37 12.44
CA LYS A 117 7.13 -8.75 11.99
C LYS A 117 6.15 -8.75 10.82
N LEU A 118 6.46 -9.46 9.75
CA LEU A 118 5.51 -9.76 8.69
C LEU A 118 5.04 -11.20 8.87
N ILE A 119 3.74 -11.46 8.81
CA ILE A 119 3.19 -12.81 8.86
C ILE A 119 2.37 -13.10 7.61
N TRP A 120 2.44 -14.36 7.17
CA TRP A 120 1.58 -14.91 6.13
C TRP A 120 0.55 -15.84 6.77
N LEU A 121 -0.73 -15.54 6.54
CA LEU A 121 -1.90 -16.24 7.05
C LEU A 121 -2.64 -16.95 5.91
N THR A 122 -3.18 -18.14 6.19
CA THR A 122 -4.20 -18.77 5.34
C THR A 122 -5.52 -17.98 5.40
N VAL A 123 -6.49 -18.36 4.54
CA VAL A 123 -7.86 -17.83 4.60
C VAL A 123 -8.63 -18.25 5.87
N ASP A 124 -8.11 -19.23 6.60
CA ASP A 124 -8.66 -19.70 7.89
C ASP A 124 -7.96 -19.04 9.09
N GLY A 125 -6.97 -18.17 8.83
CA GLY A 125 -6.21 -17.44 9.86
C GLY A 125 -5.05 -18.22 10.46
N GLU A 126 -4.68 -19.36 9.88
CA GLU A 126 -3.50 -20.12 10.31
C GLU A 126 -2.23 -19.44 9.82
N GLN A 127 -1.24 -19.26 10.70
CA GLN A 127 0.03 -18.68 10.32
C GLN A 127 0.90 -19.70 9.59
N ILE A 128 1.09 -19.50 8.29
CA ILE A 128 1.98 -20.32 7.45
C ILE A 128 3.43 -19.95 7.72
N ARG A 129 3.72 -18.64 7.75
CA ARG A 129 5.09 -18.15 7.86
C ARG A 129 5.19 -16.81 8.57
N SER A 130 6.39 -16.51 9.05
CA SER A 130 6.72 -15.19 9.57
C SER A 130 8.15 -14.78 9.24
N TRP A 131 8.33 -13.50 8.96
CA TRP A 131 9.62 -12.85 8.81
C TRP A 131 9.80 -11.81 9.91
N GLN A 132 10.94 -11.87 10.60
CA GLN A 132 11.34 -10.86 11.57
C GLN A 132 12.24 -9.85 10.86
N LEU A 133 11.82 -8.58 10.81
CA LEU A 133 12.51 -7.53 10.05
C LEU A 133 13.19 -6.52 10.99
N CYS A 134 14.18 -5.79 10.47
CA CYS A 134 14.99 -4.84 11.25
C CYS A 134 14.33 -3.46 11.38
N GLY A 135 13.15 -3.43 12.00
CA GLY A 135 12.44 -2.21 12.34
C GLY A 135 10.98 -2.20 11.89
N PRO A 136 10.25 -1.10 12.17
CA PRO A 136 8.86 -0.97 11.79
C PRO A 136 8.65 -1.02 10.28
N ILE A 137 7.70 -1.85 9.84
CA ILE A 137 7.29 -1.91 8.44
C ILE A 137 6.48 -0.66 8.11
N LEU A 138 6.89 0.03 7.06
CA LEU A 138 6.30 1.29 6.58
C LEU A 138 5.43 1.08 5.34
N ALA A 139 5.82 0.16 4.47
CA ALA A 139 5.09 -0.21 3.27
C ALA A 139 5.44 -1.64 2.87
N LEU A 140 4.51 -2.30 2.21
CA LEU A 140 4.76 -3.60 1.58
C LEU A 140 3.92 -3.74 0.31
N THR A 141 4.44 -4.50 -0.64
CA THR A 141 3.77 -4.82 -1.91
C THR A 141 4.15 -6.22 -2.35
N VAL A 142 3.33 -6.79 -3.22
CA VAL A 142 3.55 -8.12 -3.80
C VAL A 142 3.94 -7.95 -5.26
N CYS A 143 5.03 -8.61 -5.64
CA CYS A 143 5.64 -8.54 -6.96
C CYS A 143 5.76 -9.98 -7.46
N ASN A 144 4.81 -10.42 -8.29
CA ASN A 144 4.72 -11.82 -8.70
C ASN A 144 4.75 -12.77 -7.50
N GLN A 145 5.80 -13.57 -7.33
CA GLN A 145 5.97 -14.54 -6.23
C GLN A 145 6.74 -13.97 -5.03
N ASN A 146 7.22 -12.73 -5.16
CA ASN A 146 8.04 -12.08 -4.15
C ASN A 146 7.23 -11.02 -3.39
N ILE A 147 7.73 -10.67 -2.22
CA ILE A 147 7.19 -9.63 -1.36
C ILE A 147 8.27 -8.59 -1.18
N LEU A 148 7.97 -7.35 -1.56
CA LEU A 148 8.83 -6.22 -1.26
C LEU A 148 8.33 -5.54 0.00
N VAL A 149 9.25 -5.28 0.93
CA VAL A 149 8.95 -4.65 2.21
C VAL A 149 9.91 -3.51 2.46
N ALA A 150 9.42 -2.35 2.89
CA ALA A 150 10.25 -1.27 3.39
C ALA A 150 10.05 -1.08 4.88
N CYS A 151 11.17 -0.97 5.61
CA CYS A 151 11.22 -0.75 7.03
C CYS A 151 12.01 0.51 7.37
N ALA A 152 11.65 1.16 8.48
CA ALA A 152 12.51 2.17 9.10
C ALA A 152 13.74 1.47 9.71
N ALA A 153 14.95 1.81 9.27
CA ALA A 153 16.15 1.21 9.82
C ALA A 153 16.41 1.72 11.25
N LEU A 154 16.64 0.80 12.19
CA LEU A 154 16.92 1.15 13.57
C LEU A 154 18.35 1.71 13.72
N GLY A 155 18.50 2.83 14.43
CA GLY A 155 19.81 3.37 14.86
C GLY A 155 20.45 4.42 13.95
N LYS A 156 19.86 4.73 12.78
CA LYS A 156 20.28 5.86 11.92
C LYS A 156 19.03 6.59 11.42
N SER A 157 18.89 7.86 11.79
CA SER A 157 17.80 8.68 11.26
C SER A 157 17.85 8.70 9.74
N GLU A 158 16.71 8.52 9.07
CA GLU A 158 16.52 8.66 7.61
C GLU A 158 17.06 7.52 6.74
N ASN A 159 17.39 6.39 7.36
CA ASN A 159 17.72 5.17 6.65
C ASN A 159 16.51 4.27 6.50
N LEU A 160 16.37 3.68 5.32
CA LEU A 160 15.41 2.63 5.02
C LEU A 160 16.13 1.31 4.83
N ALA A 161 15.50 0.24 5.30
CA ALA A 161 15.87 -1.12 4.96
C ALA A 161 14.77 -1.70 4.08
N PHE A 162 15.13 -2.11 2.88
CA PHE A 162 14.27 -2.82 1.95
C PHE A 162 14.55 -4.31 2.03
N TYR A 163 13.50 -5.11 1.91
CA TYR A 163 13.57 -6.56 1.90
C TYR A 163 12.85 -7.11 0.68
N LEU A 164 13.51 -8.02 -0.05
CA LEU A 164 12.86 -8.91 -1.02
C LEU A 164 12.72 -10.27 -0.35
N LEU A 165 11.48 -10.66 -0.09
CA LEU A 165 11.13 -11.91 0.58
C LEU A 165 10.47 -12.86 -0.41
N SER A 166 10.85 -14.14 -0.33
CA SER A 166 10.17 -15.26 -0.98
C SER A 166 10.08 -16.41 0.01
N ASP A 167 9.45 -17.52 -0.38
CA ASP A 167 9.32 -18.73 0.44
C ASP A 167 10.66 -19.29 0.94
N ASP A 168 11.75 -19.09 0.20
CA ASP A 168 13.06 -19.65 0.54
C ASP A 168 14.18 -18.62 0.69
N SER A 169 13.94 -17.36 0.36
CA SER A 169 14.99 -16.32 0.41
C SER A 169 14.54 -15.01 1.06
N CYS A 170 15.53 -14.31 1.60
CA CYS A 170 15.41 -12.97 2.16
C CYS A 170 16.66 -12.20 1.73
N GLN A 171 16.47 -11.16 0.93
CA GLN A 171 17.53 -10.23 0.54
C GLN A 171 17.27 -8.89 1.23
N GLU A 172 18.34 -8.18 1.62
CA GLU A 172 18.26 -6.86 2.24
C GLU A 172 19.04 -5.84 1.41
N HIS A 173 18.44 -4.66 1.20
CA HIS A 173 19.08 -3.49 0.61
C HIS A 173 18.87 -2.30 1.55
N GLN A 174 19.92 -1.52 1.79
CA GLN A 174 19.81 -0.32 2.61
C GLN A 174 19.91 0.93 1.75
N GLU A 175 19.02 1.87 2.03
CA GLU A 175 18.96 3.15 1.35
C GLU A 175 19.09 4.28 2.37
N THR A 176 19.83 5.31 1.98
CA THR A 176 20.01 6.50 2.80
C THR A 176 19.22 7.66 2.20
N MET A 177 18.99 8.72 3.00
CA MET A 177 18.44 9.97 2.50
C MET A 177 16.98 9.91 2.05
N CYS A 178 16.11 9.13 2.71
CA CYS A 178 14.67 9.20 2.43
C CYS A 178 14.00 10.38 3.16
N ILE A 179 13.01 11.01 2.52
CA ILE A 179 12.08 11.93 3.18
C ILE A 179 10.63 11.52 2.95
N GLY A 180 9.84 11.59 4.01
CA GLY A 180 8.38 11.44 3.91
C GLY A 180 7.92 9.99 3.83
N LYS A 181 6.85 9.78 3.05
CA LYS A 181 6.11 8.52 2.99
C LYS A 181 6.69 7.59 1.91
N ILE A 182 6.64 6.29 2.20
CA ILE A 182 6.85 5.22 1.21
C ILE A 182 5.48 4.76 0.71
N ILE A 183 5.35 4.62 -0.60
CA ILE A 183 4.11 4.24 -1.26
C ILE A 183 4.31 2.86 -1.89
N SER A 184 3.37 1.95 -1.64
CA SER A 184 3.27 0.68 -2.36
C SER A 184 2.24 0.80 -3.48
N GLN A 185 2.58 0.38 -4.69
CA GLN A 185 1.66 0.33 -5.83
C GLN A 185 2.12 -0.71 -6.84
N GLU A 186 1.22 -1.62 -7.27
CA GLU A 186 1.47 -2.64 -8.32
C GLU A 186 2.87 -3.28 -8.29
N GLY A 187 3.24 -3.92 -7.18
CA GLY A 187 4.55 -4.56 -7.07
C GLY A 187 5.76 -3.61 -7.07
N HIS A 188 5.53 -2.32 -6.85
CA HIS A 188 6.59 -1.33 -6.69
C HIS A 188 6.51 -0.66 -5.33
N LEU A 189 7.68 -0.35 -4.78
CA LEU A 189 7.84 0.58 -3.69
C LEU A 189 8.41 1.89 -4.23
N ALA A 190 7.80 2.99 -3.84
CA ALA A 190 8.16 4.33 -4.27
C ALA A 190 8.45 5.23 -3.07
N TRP A 191 9.50 6.04 -3.16
CA TRP A 191 9.82 7.01 -2.12
C TRP A 191 10.52 8.24 -2.71
N LEU A 192 10.59 9.29 -1.90
CA LEU A 192 11.27 10.53 -2.24
C LEU A 192 12.58 10.62 -1.46
N ARG A 193 13.70 10.85 -2.16
CA ARG A 193 14.98 11.14 -1.52
C ARG A 193 15.11 12.62 -1.14
N LYS A 194 16.08 12.93 -0.26
CA LYS A 194 16.42 14.30 0.18
C LYS A 194 16.79 15.24 -0.95
N ASP A 195 17.51 14.72 -1.93
CA ASP A 195 17.86 15.39 -3.18
C ASP A 195 16.69 15.47 -4.18
N ARG A 196 15.48 15.12 -3.72
CA ARG A 196 14.22 15.23 -4.44
C ARG A 196 14.02 14.22 -5.57
N HIS A 197 14.93 13.27 -5.74
CA HIS A 197 14.73 12.16 -6.67
C HIS A 197 13.57 11.27 -6.21
N ILE A 198 12.64 11.02 -7.12
CA ILE A 198 11.62 10.00 -6.96
C ILE A 198 12.26 8.68 -7.33
N MET A 199 12.28 7.77 -6.37
CA MET A 199 12.87 6.45 -6.51
C MET A 199 11.77 5.41 -6.60
N LEU A 200 11.97 4.41 -7.48
CA LEU A 200 11.18 3.19 -7.55
C LEU A 200 12.07 1.98 -7.33
N MET A 201 11.47 0.92 -6.80
CA MET A 201 12.05 -0.41 -6.68
C MET A 201 10.97 -1.47 -6.92
N ASN A 202 11.29 -2.48 -7.70
CA ASN A 202 10.46 -3.64 -8.03
C ASN A 202 11.18 -4.94 -7.63
N GLU A 203 10.74 -6.08 -8.17
CA GLU A 203 11.31 -7.40 -7.87
C GLU A 203 12.78 -7.57 -8.28
N ASP A 204 13.29 -6.77 -9.23
CA ASP A 204 14.71 -6.73 -9.59
C ASP A 204 15.58 -6.18 -8.45
N PHE A 205 14.93 -5.64 -7.41
CA PHE A 205 15.52 -5.20 -6.15
C PHE A 205 16.64 -4.17 -6.31
N THR A 206 16.60 -3.42 -7.41
CA THR A 206 17.55 -2.36 -7.73
C THR A 206 16.79 -1.03 -7.77
N PRO A 207 17.13 -0.06 -6.91
CA PRO A 207 16.45 1.24 -6.90
C PRO A 207 16.83 2.05 -8.15
N TYR A 208 15.85 2.64 -8.82
CA TYR A 208 16.09 3.54 -9.96
C TYR A 208 15.26 4.82 -9.83
N SER A 209 15.78 5.92 -10.40
CA SER A 209 15.10 7.21 -10.37
C SER A 209 14.19 7.37 -11.60
N ILE A 210 12.97 7.85 -11.37
CA ILE A 210 11.98 8.11 -12.43
C ILE A 210 11.69 9.60 -12.64
N GLY A 211 12.37 10.48 -11.90
CA GLY A 211 12.16 11.91 -11.97
C GLY A 211 12.59 12.63 -10.69
N ILE A 212 12.37 13.94 -10.68
CA ILE A 212 12.74 14.83 -9.59
C ILE A 212 11.53 15.72 -9.27
N LEU A 213 11.13 15.80 -8.01
CA LEU A 213 10.07 16.72 -7.57
C LEU A 213 10.63 18.10 -7.19
N PRO A 214 9.91 19.21 -7.44
CA PRO A 214 10.33 20.53 -6.93
C PRO A 214 10.39 20.56 -5.40
N GLU A 215 11.20 21.44 -4.79
CA GLU A 215 11.55 21.41 -3.34
C GLU A 215 10.35 21.36 -2.38
N ASN A 216 9.24 22.03 -2.70
CA ASN A 216 8.07 22.15 -1.83
C ASN A 216 7.00 21.07 -2.04
N HIS A 217 7.33 20.02 -2.80
CA HIS A 217 6.37 18.97 -3.12
C HIS A 217 6.50 17.77 -2.19
N HIS A 218 5.40 17.07 -1.97
CA HIS A 218 5.38 15.79 -1.27
C HIS A 218 4.77 14.74 -2.17
N LEU A 219 5.38 13.57 -2.20
CA LEU A 219 4.87 12.43 -2.94
C LEU A 219 3.62 11.89 -2.22
N MET A 220 2.48 11.84 -2.91
CA MET A 220 1.19 11.48 -2.29
C MET A 220 0.66 10.12 -2.75
N ALA A 221 0.66 9.88 -4.06
CA ALA A 221 0.12 8.66 -4.66
C ALA A 221 0.71 8.39 -6.04
N PHE A 222 0.60 7.14 -6.48
CA PHE A 222 0.82 6.71 -7.86
C PHE A 222 -0.50 6.22 -8.44
N SER A 223 -0.70 6.43 -9.74
CA SER A 223 -1.74 5.69 -10.46
C SER A 223 -1.42 4.19 -10.43
N PRO A 224 -2.41 3.30 -10.47
CA PRO A 224 -2.12 1.87 -10.52
C PRO A 224 -1.27 1.47 -11.73
N SER A 225 -1.49 2.07 -12.91
CA SER A 225 -0.64 1.82 -14.08
C SER A 225 0.81 2.34 -13.96
N LEU A 226 1.17 2.98 -12.83
CA LEU A 226 2.43 3.69 -12.61
C LEU A 226 2.76 4.73 -13.69
N SER A 227 1.77 5.21 -14.43
CA SER A 227 1.94 6.20 -15.49
C SER A 227 1.81 7.63 -14.98
N TYR A 228 1.24 7.81 -13.79
CA TYR A 228 1.02 9.11 -13.18
C TYR A 228 1.41 9.13 -11.70
N ILE A 229 1.88 10.30 -11.25
CA ILE A 229 2.18 10.61 -9.85
C ILE A 229 1.32 11.78 -9.42
N ALA A 230 0.68 11.67 -8.26
CA ALA A 230 0.13 12.81 -7.56
C ALA A 230 1.15 13.32 -6.54
N SER A 231 1.45 14.63 -6.59
CA SER A 231 2.21 15.32 -5.56
C SER A 231 1.42 16.48 -4.97
N LEU A 232 1.72 16.80 -3.71
CA LEU A 232 1.15 17.94 -3.01
C LEU A 232 2.23 19.01 -2.83
N SER A 233 2.06 20.16 -3.46
CA SER A 233 2.85 21.35 -3.18
C SER A 233 2.30 22.03 -1.93
N ILE A 234 3.18 22.27 -0.95
CA ILE A 234 2.83 23.02 0.25
C ILE A 234 3.55 24.36 0.17
N THR A 235 2.79 25.41 -0.16
CA THR A 235 3.25 26.80 -0.05
C THR A 235 2.59 27.46 1.15
N ALA A 236 3.08 28.63 1.58
CA ALA A 236 2.59 29.29 2.79
C ALA A 236 1.06 29.56 2.78
N ASP A 237 0.48 29.76 1.60
CA ASP A 237 -0.92 30.21 1.45
C ASP A 237 -1.82 29.24 0.68
N THR A 238 -1.26 28.21 0.02
CA THR A 238 -2.05 27.27 -0.79
C THR A 238 -1.51 25.84 -0.77
N TYR A 239 -2.44 24.89 -0.80
CA TYR A 239 -2.18 23.49 -1.09
C TYR A 239 -2.54 23.21 -2.54
N GLU A 240 -1.57 22.79 -3.34
CA GLU A 240 -1.79 22.47 -4.75
C GLU A 240 -1.50 21.00 -5.00
N CYS A 241 -2.49 20.26 -5.50
CA CYS A 241 -2.29 18.89 -5.96
C CYS A 241 -1.91 18.93 -7.45
N GLN A 242 -0.78 18.34 -7.80
CA GLN A 242 -0.30 18.26 -9.17
C GLN A 242 -0.22 16.81 -9.63
N LEU A 243 -0.70 16.57 -10.84
CA LEU A 243 -0.60 15.28 -11.53
C LEU A 243 0.55 15.34 -12.53
N TRP A 244 1.49 14.40 -12.40
CA TRP A 244 2.68 14.31 -13.22
C TRP A 244 2.60 13.05 -14.05
N GLN A 245 2.84 13.15 -15.35
CA GLN A 245 2.97 11.97 -16.20
C GLN A 245 4.40 11.43 -16.12
N ILE A 246 4.52 10.13 -15.85
CA ILE A 246 5.77 9.41 -15.93
C ILE A 246 5.91 8.96 -17.39
N HIS A 247 6.87 9.54 -18.10
CA HIS A 247 7.28 8.96 -19.37
C HIS A 247 8.07 7.69 -19.07
N PRO A 248 7.79 6.57 -19.75
CA PRO A 248 8.64 5.39 -19.65
C PRO A 248 10.07 5.86 -19.90
N LEU A 249 10.99 5.47 -19.02
CA LEU A 249 12.41 5.59 -19.33
C LEU A 249 12.59 4.86 -20.67
N GLN A 250 12.85 5.62 -21.75
CA GLN A 250 13.32 5.02 -22.99
C GLN A 250 14.45 4.10 -22.59
N GLU A 251 14.32 2.81 -22.89
CA GLU A 251 15.31 1.78 -22.59
C GLU A 251 16.69 2.39 -22.78
N ALA A 252 17.39 2.60 -21.66
CA ALA A 252 18.70 3.19 -21.69
C ALA A 252 19.58 2.24 -22.50
N TYR A 253 19.98 2.72 -23.66
CA TYR A 253 20.93 2.13 -24.59
C TYR A 253 21.81 1.06 -23.96
N HIS A 254 21.65 -0.18 -24.41
CA HIS A 254 22.73 -1.15 -24.35
C HIS A 254 23.96 -0.54 -25.03
N VAL A 255 24.96 -0.17 -24.24
CA VAL A 255 26.34 0.06 -24.68
C VAL A 255 27.21 -1.00 -24.04
#